data_AF-A0A5C8LGR6-F1
#
_entry.id   AF-A0A5C8LGR6-F1
#
_cell.length_a   1.000
_cell.length_b   1.000
_cell.length_c   1.000
_cell.angle_alpha   90.00
_cell.angle_beta   90.00
_cell.angle_gamma   90.00
#
_symmetry.space_group_name_H-M   'P 1'
#
loop_
_entity.id
_entity.type
_entity.pdbx_description
1 polymer ?
#
loop_
_entity_poly.entity_id
_entity_poly.type
_entity_poly.pdbx_seq_one_letter_code
_entity_poly.pdbx_strand_id
1 'polypeptide(L)'
;MIVPILKRVLLRGEPEQEDDFALPASADIGSSNSDGVDYFYFRIMTPKRLLTILEEDKVLDGRATFIINKFDLTLVEEEINKILEDCIRPTWDEVAKAINRHLNWEYDNVHYETLEEAMRRLEDNDK
;
A
#
# COMPACT_ATOMS: atom_id res chain seq x y z
N MET A 1 9.55 -10.60 18.17
CA MET A 1 9.20 -10.40 16.75
C MET A 1 7.83 -9.75 16.71
N ILE A 2 7.64 -8.75 15.86
CA ILE A 2 6.37 -8.10 15.63
C ILE A 2 5.63 -8.87 14.53
N VAL A 3 4.38 -9.23 14.83
CA VAL A 3 3.47 -9.88 13.89
C VAL A 3 2.55 -8.80 13.32
N PRO A 4 2.65 -8.47 12.02
CA PRO A 4 1.71 -7.55 11.39
C PRO A 4 0.34 -8.20 11.25
N ILE A 5 -0.71 -7.40 11.42
CA ILE A 5 -2.11 -7.83 11.31
C ILE A 5 -2.85 -6.83 10.44
N LEU A 6 -3.53 -7.35 9.41
CA LEU A 6 -4.49 -6.59 8.64
C LEU A 6 -5.71 -6.26 9.52
N LYS A 7 -5.94 -4.98 9.78
CA LYS A 7 -7.08 -4.52 10.58
C LYS A 7 -8.31 -4.25 9.71
N ARG A 8 -8.10 -3.70 8.52
CA ARG A 8 -9.13 -3.48 7.51
C ARG A 8 -8.52 -3.20 6.14
N VAL A 9 -9.30 -3.42 5.09
CA VAL A 9 -9.08 -2.83 3.77
C VAL A 9 -10.14 -1.75 3.53
N LEU A 10 -9.69 -0.57 3.10
CA LEU A 10 -10.56 0.55 2.74
C LEU A 10 -10.50 0.78 1.23
N LEU A 11 -11.65 0.66 0.56
CA LEU A 11 -11.80 0.98 -0.85
C LEU A 11 -12.08 2.48 -1.04
N ARG A 12 -11.52 3.07 -2.11
CA ARG A 12 -11.85 4.43 -2.53
C ARG A 12 -12.77 4.40 -3.74
N GLY A 13 -14.05 4.17 -3.46
CA GLY A 13 -15.12 4.03 -4.46
C GLY A 13 -15.66 2.60 -4.53
N GLU A 14 -16.56 2.38 -5.49
CA GLU A 14 -17.21 1.10 -5.74
C GLU A 14 -17.08 0.73 -7.22
N PRO A 15 -16.98 -0.57 -7.57
CA PRO A 15 -16.87 -0.98 -8.96
C PRO A 15 -18.23 -0.83 -9.65
N GLU A 16 -18.28 -0.10 -10.77
CA GLU A 16 -19.49 -0.02 -11.60
C GLU A 16 -19.82 -1.37 -12.25
N GLN A 17 -18.79 -2.15 -12.59
CA GLN A 17 -18.87 -3.49 -13.16
C GLN A 17 -17.89 -4.41 -12.42
N GLU A 18 -18.39 -5.55 -11.95
CA GLU A 18 -17.59 -6.48 -11.14
C GLU A 18 -16.40 -7.11 -11.90
N ASP A 19 -16.42 -7.14 -13.24
CA ASP A 19 -15.37 -7.73 -14.06
C ASP A 19 -14.56 -6.69 -14.86
N ASP A 20 -14.84 -5.39 -14.69
CA ASP A 20 -14.21 -4.30 -15.44
C ASP A 20 -14.01 -3.04 -14.61
N PHE A 21 -13.06 -3.10 -13.69
CA PHE A 21 -12.76 -1.97 -12.82
C PHE A 21 -11.28 -1.88 -12.46
N ALA A 22 -10.88 -0.70 -12.00
CA ALA A 22 -9.64 -0.46 -11.28
C ALA A 22 -9.97 0.50 -10.13
N LEU A 23 -9.70 0.10 -8.89
CA LEU A 23 -10.03 0.85 -7.69
C LEU A 23 -8.80 1.05 -6.81
N PRO A 24 -8.55 2.27 -6.31
CA PRO A 24 -7.57 2.48 -5.25
C PRO A 24 -8.08 1.96 -3.91
N ALA A 25 -7.16 1.44 -3.10
CA ALA A 25 -7.45 0.93 -1.77
C ALA A 25 -6.28 1.19 -0.81
N SER A 26 -6.55 1.08 0.49
CA SER A 26 -5.53 1.00 1.54
C SER A 26 -5.73 -0.22 2.42
N ALA A 27 -4.63 -0.85 2.80
CA ALA A 27 -4.58 -1.82 3.88
C ALA A 27 -4.12 -1.09 5.14
N ASP A 28 -4.93 -1.13 6.17
CA ASP A 28 -4.61 -0.59 7.49
C ASP A 28 -3.98 -1.73 8.27
N ILE A 29 -2.66 -1.67 8.45
CA ILE A 29 -1.89 -2.75 9.04
C ILE A 29 -1.26 -2.23 10.33
N GLY A 30 -1.47 -2.98 11.41
CA GLY A 30 -0.91 -2.69 12.72
C GLY A 30 -0.22 -3.91 13.31
N SER A 31 0.11 -3.86 14.59
CA SER A 31 0.56 -5.04 15.34
C SER A 31 -0.57 -5.62 16.20
N SER A 32 -0.38 -6.83 16.72
CA SER A 32 -1.32 -7.43 17.69
C SER A 32 -1.42 -6.64 19.00
N ASN A 33 -0.40 -5.86 19.33
CA ASN A 33 -0.23 -5.24 20.65
C ASN A 33 -0.53 -3.73 20.65
N SER A 34 -1.04 -3.19 19.54
CA SER A 34 -1.32 -1.76 19.37
C SER A 34 -2.60 -1.57 18.57
N ASP A 35 -3.34 -0.51 18.92
CA ASP A 35 -4.49 -0.03 18.14
C ASP A 35 -4.06 0.84 16.96
N GLY A 36 -2.82 1.35 16.97
CA GLY A 36 -2.25 2.13 15.87
C GLY A 36 -2.06 1.29 14.61
N VAL A 37 -2.29 1.93 13.46
CA VAL A 37 -2.09 1.35 12.13
C VAL A 37 -1.28 2.31 11.27
N ASP A 38 -0.50 1.73 10.36
CA ASP A 38 0.05 2.45 9.23
C ASP A 38 -0.77 2.11 7.98
N TYR A 39 -0.81 3.06 7.04
CA TYR A 39 -1.50 2.88 5.78
C TYR A 39 -0.56 2.36 4.68
N PHE A 40 -1.00 1.29 4.01
CA PHE A 40 -0.33 0.74 2.84
C PHE A 40 -1.28 0.82 1.64
N TYR A 41 -0.97 1.69 0.68
CA TYR A 41 -1.78 1.93 -0.50
C TYR A 41 -1.52 0.91 -1.60
N PHE A 42 -2.58 0.56 -2.33
CA PHE A 42 -2.52 -0.32 -3.48
C PHE A 42 -3.71 -0.10 -4.42
N ARG A 43 -3.73 -0.80 -5.54
CA ARG A 43 -4.84 -0.82 -6.50
C ARG A 43 -5.34 -2.24 -6.71
N ILE A 44 -6.65 -2.40 -6.84
CA ILE A 44 -7.29 -3.65 -7.27
C ILE A 44 -7.78 -3.42 -8.70
N MET A 45 -7.53 -4.35 -9.60
CA MET A 45 -8.04 -4.25 -10.96
C MET A 45 -8.41 -5.61 -11.55
N THR A 46 -9.21 -5.59 -12.60
CA THR A 46 -9.54 -6.81 -13.35
C THR A 46 -8.67 -6.96 -14.60
N PRO A 47 -8.48 -8.19 -15.12
CA PRO A 47 -7.78 -8.40 -16.38
C PRO A 47 -8.38 -7.62 -17.54
N LYS A 48 -9.71 -7.52 -17.61
CA LYS A 48 -10.40 -6.74 -18.65
C LYS A 48 -10.01 -5.26 -18.59
N ARG A 49 -10.02 -4.67 -17.39
CA ARG A 49 -9.59 -3.27 -17.21
C ARG A 49 -8.10 -3.08 -17.50
N LEU A 50 -7.25 -4.04 -17.14
CA LEU A 50 -5.82 -4.02 -17.44
C LEU A 50 -5.56 -3.95 -18.94
N LEU A 51 -6.27 -4.74 -19.74
CA LEU A 51 -6.12 -4.72 -21.19
C LEU A 51 -6.46 -3.34 -21.77
N THR A 52 -7.57 -2.73 -21.33
CA THR A 52 -7.95 -1.37 -21.76
C THR A 52 -6.87 -0.34 -21.40
N ILE A 53 -6.30 -0.40 -20.18
CA ILE A 53 -5.21 0.50 -19.78
C ILE A 53 -3.98 0.31 -20.67
N LEU A 54 -3.61 -0.94 -20.99
CA LEU A 54 -2.45 -1.24 -21.83
C LEU A 54 -2.65 -0.88 -23.31
N GLU A 55 -3.89 -0.79 -23.78
CA GLU A 55 -4.19 -0.25 -25.11
C GLU A 55 -3.78 1.23 -25.21
N GLU A 56 -3.91 1.99 -24.11
CA GLU A 56 -3.56 3.42 -24.04
C GLU A 56 -2.10 3.64 -23.62
N ASP A 57 -1.71 3.17 -22.43
CA ASP A 57 -0.44 3.51 -21.77
C ASP A 57 0.73 2.61 -22.21
N LYS A 58 0.46 1.52 -22.94
CA LYS A 58 1.41 0.48 -23.46
C LYS A 58 2.23 -0.28 -22.41
N VAL A 59 2.48 0.32 -21.24
CA VAL A 59 3.24 -0.24 -20.12
C VAL A 59 2.54 0.18 -18.82
N LEU A 60 2.41 -0.76 -17.88
CA LEU A 60 1.91 -0.49 -16.53
C LEU A 60 2.93 -0.96 -15.50
N ASP A 61 3.29 -0.09 -14.55
CA ASP A 61 4.00 -0.52 -13.34
C ASP A 61 3.01 -1.26 -12.42
N GLY A 62 3.29 -2.54 -12.18
CA GLY A 62 2.44 -3.45 -11.44
C GLY A 62 2.70 -3.48 -9.93
N ARG A 63 3.64 -2.71 -9.39
CA ARG A 63 3.87 -2.65 -7.94
C ARG A 63 2.59 -2.20 -7.22
N ALA A 64 2.31 -2.80 -6.06
CA ALA A 64 1.11 -2.53 -5.27
C ALA A 64 -0.19 -2.64 -6.08
N THR A 65 -0.27 -3.65 -6.96
CA THR A 65 -1.46 -3.94 -7.76
C THR A 65 -1.89 -5.39 -7.60
N PHE A 66 -3.12 -5.62 -7.16
CA PHE A 66 -3.78 -6.93 -7.19
C PHE A 66 -4.64 -7.03 -8.44
N ILE A 67 -4.45 -8.09 -9.23
CA ILE A 67 -5.27 -8.39 -10.40
C ILE A 67 -6.21 -9.54 -10.04
N ILE A 68 -7.51 -9.26 -9.97
CA ILE A 68 -8.54 -10.24 -9.60
C ILE A 68 -9.55 -10.44 -10.72
N ASN A 69 -10.06 -11.66 -10.88
CA ASN A 69 -10.94 -11.99 -12.02
C ASN A 69 -12.27 -11.22 -11.98
N LYS A 70 -12.85 -11.09 -10.79
CA LYS A 70 -14.05 -10.31 -10.48
C LYS A 70 -13.90 -9.68 -9.10
N PHE A 71 -14.72 -8.67 -8.80
CA PHE A 71 -14.71 -8.01 -7.50
C PHE A 71 -15.03 -9.00 -6.37
N ASP A 72 -14.02 -9.29 -5.57
CA ASP A 72 -14.13 -10.05 -4.34
C ASP A 72 -13.06 -9.53 -3.38
N LEU A 73 -13.48 -8.72 -2.41
CA LEU A 73 -12.57 -8.13 -1.43
C LEU A 73 -11.94 -9.19 -0.53
N THR A 74 -12.63 -10.30 -0.29
CA THR A 74 -12.15 -11.41 0.55
C THR A 74 -10.87 -12.00 -0.02
N LEU A 75 -10.80 -12.21 -1.35
CA LEU A 75 -9.59 -12.72 -2.00
C LEU A 75 -8.40 -11.77 -1.84
N VAL A 76 -8.66 -10.47 -1.87
CA VAL A 76 -7.62 -9.44 -1.66
C VAL A 76 -7.14 -9.46 -0.22
N GLU A 77 -8.05 -9.55 0.75
CA GLU A 77 -7.70 -9.67 2.18
C GLU A 77 -6.92 -10.94 2.47
N GLU A 78 -7.31 -12.08 1.90
CA GLU A 78 -6.58 -13.35 2.01
C GLU A 78 -5.16 -13.22 1.46
N GLU A 79 -5.00 -12.60 0.30
CA GLU A 79 -3.67 -12.44 -0.32
C GLU A 79 -2.79 -11.47 0.47
N ILE A 80 -3.36 -10.39 1.01
CA ILE A 80 -2.64 -9.49 1.92
C ILE A 80 -2.20 -10.26 3.17
N ASN A 81 -3.07 -11.06 3.79
CA ASN A 81 -2.72 -11.84 4.97
C ASN A 81 -1.57 -12.82 4.69
N LYS A 82 -1.55 -13.49 3.53
CA LYS A 82 -0.40 -14.33 3.12
C LYS A 82 0.90 -13.54 3.03
N ILE A 83 0.87 -12.33 2.45
CA ILE A 83 2.04 -11.45 2.40
C ILE A 83 2.51 -11.10 3.82
N LEU A 84 1.59 -10.85 4.75
CA LEU A 84 1.92 -10.49 6.13
C LEU A 84 2.63 -11.61 6.91
N GLU A 85 2.35 -12.88 6.60
CA GLU A 85 3.04 -14.04 7.21
C GLU A 85 4.56 -13.97 7.00
N ASP A 86 5.01 -13.53 5.82
CA ASP A 86 6.44 -13.40 5.47
C ASP A 86 7.09 -12.10 5.98
N CYS A 87 6.30 -11.18 6.55
CA CYS A 87 6.73 -9.85 6.97
C CYS A 87 7.10 -9.75 8.46
N ILE A 88 7.08 -10.85 9.22
CA ILE A 88 7.39 -10.86 10.66
C ILE A 88 8.86 -10.46 10.92
N ARG A 89 9.12 -9.36 11.63
CA ARG A 89 10.47 -8.82 11.88
C ARG A 89 10.65 -8.31 13.32
N PRO A 90 11.90 -8.04 13.78
CA PRO A 90 12.16 -7.51 15.13
C PRO A 90 11.53 -6.15 15.44
N THR A 91 11.49 -5.22 14.47
CA THR A 91 11.01 -3.85 14.65
C THR A 91 9.89 -3.50 13.67
N TRP A 92 9.08 -2.49 14.00
CA TRP A 92 7.95 -2.10 13.15
C TRP A 92 8.42 -1.52 11.82
N ASP A 93 9.47 -0.70 11.84
CA ASP A 93 10.10 -0.16 10.63
C ASP A 93 10.57 -1.28 9.68
N GLU A 94 11.17 -2.35 10.21
CA GLU A 94 11.54 -3.52 9.39
C GLU A 94 10.33 -4.29 8.85
N VAL A 95 9.25 -4.42 9.64
CA VAL A 95 7.97 -5.00 9.21
C VAL A 95 7.39 -4.15 8.07
N ALA A 96 7.28 -2.85 8.26
CA ALA A 96 6.71 -1.93 7.30
C ALA A 96 7.51 -1.90 5.99
N LYS A 97 8.85 -1.90 6.06
CA LYS A 97 9.73 -2.03 4.89
C LYS A 97 9.59 -3.38 4.18
N ALA A 98 9.27 -4.45 4.89
CA ALA A 98 8.98 -5.75 4.27
C ALA A 98 7.63 -5.71 3.52
N ILE A 99 6.57 -5.19 4.15
CA ILE A 99 5.26 -5.00 3.52
C ILE A 99 5.36 -4.06 2.31
N ASN A 100 6.18 -3.02 2.41
CA ASN A 100 6.43 -2.04 1.36
C ASN A 100 7.11 -2.63 0.11
N ARG A 101 7.51 -3.90 0.10
CA ARG A 101 7.94 -4.56 -1.16
C ARG A 101 6.74 -4.92 -2.04
N HIS A 102 5.58 -5.09 -1.42
CA HIS A 102 4.34 -5.55 -2.04
C HIS A 102 3.32 -4.43 -2.18
N LEU A 103 3.19 -3.57 -1.17
CA LEU A 103 2.28 -2.43 -1.12
C LEU A 103 3.07 -1.11 -1.03
N ASN A 104 2.39 0.04 -1.04
CA ASN A 104 3.03 1.35 -0.89
C ASN A 104 2.77 1.96 0.48
N TRP A 105 3.79 1.97 1.34
CA TRP A 105 3.72 2.52 2.68
C TRP A 105 3.65 4.06 2.65
N GLU A 106 2.80 4.65 3.49
CA GLU A 106 2.62 6.11 3.56
C GLU A 106 3.90 6.88 3.93
N TYR A 107 4.84 6.23 4.61
CA TYR A 107 6.11 6.83 5.06
C TYR A 107 7.31 6.50 4.15
N ASP A 108 7.14 5.75 3.05
CA ASP A 108 8.26 5.25 2.23
C ASP A 108 9.15 6.35 1.61
N ASN A 109 8.64 7.58 1.51
CA ASN A 109 9.38 8.74 0.99
C ASN A 109 9.30 9.97 1.90
N VAL A 110 9.04 9.77 3.20
CA VAL A 110 9.03 10.88 4.16
C VAL A 110 10.44 11.09 4.70
N HIS A 111 11.06 12.20 4.32
CA HIS A 111 12.30 12.64 4.94
C HIS A 111 11.97 13.39 6.22
N TYR A 112 12.38 12.83 7.36
CA TYR A 112 12.30 13.53 8.63
C TYR A 112 13.55 14.40 8.79
N GLU A 113 13.34 15.68 9.05
CA GLU A 113 14.37 16.62 9.46
C GLU A 113 14.08 17.09 10.88
N THR A 114 15.13 17.29 11.67
CA THR A 114 15.06 17.97 12.96
C THR A 114 14.74 19.46 12.75
N LEU A 115 14.27 20.14 13.79
CA LEU A 115 14.04 21.59 13.74
C LEU A 115 15.31 22.35 13.33
N GLU A 116 16.49 21.93 13.81
CA GLU A 116 17.77 22.56 13.46
C GLU A 116 18.16 22.34 12.00
N GLU A 117 17.89 21.16 11.45
CA GLU A 117 18.12 20.85 10.02
C GLU A 117 17.16 21.64 9.14
N ALA A 118 15.87 21.71 9.52
CA ALA A 118 14.87 22.51 8.83
C ALA A 118 15.24 23.99 8.81
N MET A 119 15.67 24.54 9.96
CA MET A 119 16.09 25.94 10.07
C MET A 119 17.31 26.24 9.18
N ARG A 120 18.33 25.37 9.18
CA ARG A 120 19.50 25.54 8.31
C ARG A 120 19.15 25.52 6.82
N ARG A 121 18.28 24.59 6.41
CA ARG A 121 17.82 24.49 5.01
C ARG A 121 17.08 25.75 4.55
N LEU A 122 16.30 26.38 5.43
CA LEU A 122 15.61 27.63 5.13
C LEU A 122 16.59 28.80 5.01
N GLU A 123 17.58 28.90 5.91
CA GLU A 123 18.61 29.95 5.87
C GLU A 123 19.51 29.89 4.62
N ASP A 124 19.79 28.69 4.10
CA ASP A 124 20.61 28.52 2.90
C ASP A 124 19.84 28.72 1.58
N ASN A 125 18.51 28.64 1.58
CA ASN A 125 17.67 28.93 0.41
C ASN A 125 17.41 30.43 0.19
N ASP A 126 17.71 31.28 1.18
CA ASP A 126 17.57 32.74 1.11
C ASP A 126 18.87 33.46 0.64
N LYS A 127 19.88 32.71 0.16
CA LYS A 127 21.14 33.22 -0.42
C LYS A 127 21.21 32.98 -1.93
#